data_AF-A0A4R3JX03-F1
#
_entry.id   AF-A0A4R3JX03-F1
#
_cell.length_a   1.000
_cell.length_b   1.000
_cell.length_c   1.000
_cell.angle_alpha   90.00
_cell.angle_beta   90.00
_cell.angle_gamma   90.00
#
_symmetry.space_group_name_H-M   'P 1'
#
loop_
_entity.id
_entity.type
_entity.pdbx_description
1 polymer ?
#
loop_
_entity_poly.entity_id
_entity_poly.type
_entity_poly.pdbx_seq_one_letter_code
_entity_poly.pdbx_strand_id
1 'polypeptide(L)'
;MLNAALLALLAAVLIYPAYLLWRRADSFSWRARYLLAALPAAYTGLGWQVAALSYEWAGCQGNMKGLYACTFSGMDVTPLIGYGFFLTIPFFFVALPLSLWLLLDTAARQIGEWRGRQR
;
A
#
# COMPACT_ATOMS: atom_id res chain seq x y z
N MET A 1 8.96 11.73 -15.57
CA MET A 1 7.72 12.23 -14.92
C MET A 1 6.95 11.14 -14.20
N LEU A 2 6.79 9.94 -14.78
CA LEU A 2 6.09 8.80 -14.16
C LEU A 2 6.57 8.47 -12.74
N ASN A 3 7.89 8.43 -12.50
CA ASN A 3 8.45 8.11 -11.17
C ASN A 3 8.04 9.12 -10.08
N ALA A 4 7.99 10.42 -10.39
CA ALA A 4 7.57 11.43 -9.42
C ALA A 4 6.10 11.28 -9.04
N ALA A 5 5.24 10.96 -10.01
CA ALA A 5 3.83 10.68 -9.78
C ALA A 5 3.62 9.42 -8.93
N LEU A 6 4.38 8.35 -9.19
CA LEU A 6 4.33 7.11 -8.40
C LEU A 6 4.80 7.33 -6.96
N LEU A 7 5.86 8.11 -6.75
CA LEU A 7 6.32 8.47 -5.40
C LEU A 7 5.32 9.37 -4.65
N ALA A 8 4.70 10.32 -5.35
CA ALA A 8 3.64 11.15 -4.77
C ALA A 8 2.42 10.30 -4.38
N LEU A 9 2.05 9.31 -5.22
CA LEU A 9 0.98 8.36 -4.93
C LEU A 9 1.33 7.51 -3.70
N LEU A 10 2.56 6.99 -3.60
CA LEU A 10 3.02 6.27 -2.41
C LEU A 10 2.90 7.13 -1.16
N ALA A 11 3.39 8.37 -1.19
CA ALA A 11 3.29 9.28 -0.06
C ALA A 11 1.83 9.53 0.34
N ALA A 12 0.95 9.75 -0.63
CA ALA A 12 -0.48 9.92 -0.38
C ALA A 12 -1.10 8.66 0.27
N VAL A 13 -0.78 7.47 -0.23
CA VAL A 13 -1.29 6.20 0.31
C VAL A 13 -0.79 5.95 1.74
N LEU A 14 0.44 6.34 2.07
CA LEU A 14 0.96 6.18 3.43
C LEU A 14 0.35 7.18 4.43
N ILE A 15 0.15 8.44 4.01
CA ILE A 15 -0.22 9.53 4.95
C ILE A 15 -1.73 9.72 5.02
N TYR A 16 -2.43 9.68 3.90
CA TYR A 16 -3.83 10.08 3.80
C TYR A 16 -4.78 9.18 4.61
N PRO A 17 -4.65 7.85 4.63
CA PRO A 17 -5.51 6.99 5.44
C PRO A 17 -5.35 7.24 6.94
N ALA A 18 -4.11 7.40 7.41
CA ALA A 18 -3.82 7.74 8.80
C ALA A 18 -4.43 9.10 9.18
N TYR A 19 -4.28 10.10 8.31
CA TYR A 19 -4.87 11.42 8.50
C TYR A 19 -6.41 11.39 8.54
N LEU A 20 -7.05 10.64 7.64
CA LEU A 20 -8.51 10.49 7.62
C LEU A 20 -9.03 9.79 8.87
N LEU A 21 -8.38 8.71 9.31
CA LEU A 21 -8.74 8.01 10.54
C LEU A 21 -8.53 8.90 11.77
N TRP A 22 -7.47 9.69 11.81
CA TRP A 22 -7.23 10.62 12.92
C TRP A 22 -8.26 11.75 13.00
N ARG A 23 -8.58 12.40 11.86
CA ARG A 23 -9.43 13.60 11.85
C ARG A 23 -10.93 13.31 11.71
N ARG A 24 -11.29 12.20 11.06
CA ARG A 24 -12.65 11.94 10.59
C ARG A 24 -13.13 10.51 10.83
N ALA A 25 -12.52 9.75 11.74
CA ALA A 25 -12.95 8.38 12.05
C ALA A 25 -14.48 8.27 12.23
N ASP A 26 -15.08 9.16 13.01
CA ASP A 26 -16.51 9.13 13.36
C ASP A 26 -17.46 9.29 12.18
N SER A 27 -16.99 9.89 11.08
CA SER A 27 -17.78 10.02 9.84
C SER A 27 -17.82 8.74 9.00
N PHE A 28 -16.97 7.76 9.30
CA PHE A 28 -16.85 6.52 8.52
C PHE A 28 -17.46 5.33 9.25
N SER A 29 -18.09 4.44 8.47
CA SER A 29 -18.51 3.12 8.97
C SER A 29 -17.30 2.28 9.41
N TRP A 30 -17.52 1.35 10.33
CA TRP A 30 -16.46 0.46 10.82
C TRP A 30 -15.70 -0.25 9.69
N ARG A 31 -16.43 -0.76 8.69
CA ARG A 31 -15.82 -1.41 7.51
C ARG A 31 -14.88 -0.47 6.77
N ALA A 32 -15.29 0.78 6.55
CA ALA A 32 -14.45 1.78 5.87
C ALA A 32 -13.19 2.10 6.69
N ARG A 33 -13.28 2.13 8.03
CA ARG A 33 -12.11 2.34 8.89
C ARG A 33 -11.08 1.22 8.75
N TYR A 34 -11.51 -0.04 8.74
CA TYR A 34 -10.62 -1.18 8.51
C TYR A 34 -9.98 -1.17 7.12
N LEU A 35 -10.75 -0.82 6.08
CA LEU A 35 -10.22 -0.68 4.74
C LEU A 35 -9.15 0.41 4.67
N LEU A 36 -9.40 1.58 5.25
CA LEU A 36 -8.42 2.66 5.33
C LEU A 36 -7.17 2.25 6.12
N ALA A 37 -7.34 1.54 7.23
CA ALA A 37 -6.24 1.05 8.05
C ALA A 37 -5.35 0.05 7.29
N ALA A 38 -5.93 -0.86 6.51
CA ALA A 38 -5.20 -1.85 5.73
C ALA A 38 -4.61 -1.31 4.41
N LEU A 39 -5.06 -0.13 3.95
CA LEU A 39 -4.74 0.40 2.63
C LEU A 39 -3.23 0.59 2.36
N PRO A 40 -2.41 1.12 3.28
CA PRO A 40 -0.96 1.22 3.09
C PRO A 40 -0.30 -0.14 2.77
N ALA A 41 -0.54 -1.14 3.61
CA ALA A 41 0.02 -2.47 3.44
C ALA A 41 -0.54 -3.17 2.18
N ALA A 42 -1.84 -3.01 1.90
CA ALA A 42 -2.46 -3.57 0.70
C ALA A 42 -1.84 -2.98 -0.58
N TYR A 43 -1.70 -1.66 -0.66
CA TYR A 43 -1.12 -1.00 -1.83
C TYR A 43 0.32 -1.45 -2.09
N THR A 44 1.16 -1.39 -1.06
CA THR A 44 2.60 -1.71 -1.19
C THR A 44 2.84 -3.21 -1.39
N GLY A 45 2.09 -4.07 -0.69
CA GLY A 45 2.17 -5.52 -0.82
C GLY A 45 1.63 -6.02 -2.16
N LEU A 46 0.43 -5.59 -2.58
CA LEU A 46 -0.13 -5.98 -3.88
C LEU A 46 0.69 -5.41 -5.03
N GLY A 47 1.18 -4.17 -4.93
CA GLY A 47 2.03 -3.56 -5.94
C GLY A 47 3.32 -4.35 -6.17
N TRP A 48 3.93 -4.88 -5.11
CA TRP A 48 5.08 -5.78 -5.23
C TRP A 48 4.71 -7.11 -5.92
N GLN A 49 3.62 -7.76 -5.50
CA GLN A 49 3.19 -9.03 -6.10
C GLN A 49 2.84 -8.88 -7.59
N VAL A 50 2.15 -7.79 -7.95
CA VAL A 50 1.83 -7.49 -9.36
C VAL A 50 3.10 -7.29 -10.18
N ALA A 51 4.11 -6.62 -9.64
CA ALA A 51 5.39 -6.46 -10.34
C ALA A 51 6.16 -7.78 -10.47
N ALA A 52 6.14 -8.64 -9.46
CA ALA A 52 6.74 -9.98 -9.55
C ALA A 52 6.06 -10.81 -10.65
N LEU A 53 4.73 -10.83 -10.68
CA LEU A 53 3.97 -11.54 -11.71
C LEU A 53 4.23 -10.96 -13.11
N SER A 54 4.26 -9.64 -13.23
CA SER A 54 4.47 -8.95 -14.50
C SER A 54 5.90 -9.14 -15.02
N TYR A 55 6.88 -9.22 -14.12
CA TYR A 55 8.27 -9.53 -14.44
C TYR A 55 8.40 -10.91 -15.09
N GLU A 56 7.78 -11.93 -14.49
CA GLU A 56 7.78 -13.29 -15.03
C GLU A 56 7.00 -13.38 -16.34
N TRP A 57 5.82 -12.77 -16.40
CA TRP A 57 4.95 -12.83 -17.58
C TRP A 57 5.55 -12.10 -18.80
N ALA A 58 6.22 -10.98 -18.58
CA ALA A 58 6.88 -10.23 -19.65
C ALA A 58 8.27 -10.80 -20.03
N GLY A 59 8.76 -11.85 -19.34
CA GLY A 59 10.06 -12.46 -19.61
C GLY A 59 11.24 -11.51 -19.38
N CYS A 60 11.10 -10.56 -18.45
CA CYS A 60 12.14 -9.58 -18.16
C CYS A 60 13.40 -10.27 -17.61
N GLN A 61 14.57 -9.72 -17.93
CA GLN A 61 15.86 -10.20 -17.42
C GLN A 61 16.53 -9.18 -16.49
N GLY A 62 17.38 -9.69 -15.60
CA GLY A 62 18.13 -8.89 -14.63
C GLY A 62 17.83 -9.32 -13.20
N ASN A 63 18.19 -8.46 -12.24
CA ASN A 63 17.87 -8.65 -10.82
C ASN A 63 17.18 -7.40 -10.27
N MET A 64 16.67 -7.47 -9.02
CA MET A 64 15.97 -6.36 -8.36
C MET A 64 16.78 -5.05 -8.26
N LYS A 65 18.12 -5.10 -8.40
CA LYS A 65 19.01 -3.94 -8.35
C LYS A 65 19.48 -3.46 -9.73
N GLY A 66 19.12 -4.17 -10.80
CA GLY A 66 19.55 -3.93 -12.16
C GLY A 66 18.66 -4.68 -13.14
N LEU A 67 17.44 -4.17 -13.34
CA LEU A 67 16.59 -4.60 -14.44
C LEU A 67 17.19 -4.09 -15.75
N TYR A 68 17.33 -4.99 -16.72
CA TYR A 68 17.53 -4.56 -18.11
C TYR A 68 16.24 -3.94 -18.65
N ALA A 69 16.36 -3.17 -19.73
CA ALA A 69 15.19 -2.62 -20.42
C ALA A 69 14.22 -3.75 -20.77
N CYS A 70 13.04 -3.73 -20.17
CA CYS A 70 11.99 -4.71 -20.37
C CYS A 70 10.84 -4.08 -21.14
N THR A 71 10.67 -4.53 -22.37
CA THR A 71 9.61 -4.07 -23.27
C THR A 71 8.58 -5.18 -23.46
N PHE A 72 7.32 -4.88 -23.17
CA PHE A 72 6.20 -5.79 -23.41
C PHE A 72 5.22 -5.17 -24.40
N SER A 73 4.90 -5.88 -25.49
CA SER A 73 3.97 -5.41 -26.53
C SER A 73 4.30 -4.00 -27.08
N GLY A 74 5.58 -3.67 -27.20
CA GLY A 74 6.05 -2.36 -27.69
C GLY A 74 6.05 -1.23 -26.65
N MET A 75 5.67 -1.49 -25.41
CA MET A 75 5.73 -0.53 -24.30
C MET A 75 6.88 -0.86 -23.35
N ASP A 76 7.62 0.16 -22.90
CA ASP A 76 8.63 0.01 -21.84
C ASP A 76 7.95 -0.10 -20.47
N VAL A 77 8.01 -1.30 -19.87
CA VAL A 77 7.42 -1.61 -18.56
C VAL A 77 8.45 -1.60 -17.43
N THR A 78 9.73 -1.41 -17.76
CA THR A 78 10.84 -1.29 -16.79
C THR A 78 10.55 -0.36 -15.62
N PRO A 79 10.06 0.88 -15.82
CA PRO A 79 9.83 1.78 -14.69
C PRO A 79 8.71 1.30 -13.76
N LEU A 80 7.69 0.61 -14.29
CA LEU A 80 6.57 0.12 -13.48
C LEU A 80 6.97 -1.10 -12.65
N ILE A 81 7.71 -2.03 -13.24
CA ILE A 81 8.25 -3.21 -12.54
C ILE A 81 9.28 -2.78 -11.50
N GLY A 82 10.18 -1.85 -11.85
CA GLY A 82 11.16 -1.29 -10.92
C GLY A 82 10.49 -0.61 -9.72
N TYR A 83 9.41 0.15 -9.95
CA TYR A 83 8.61 0.73 -8.88
C TYR A 83 7.96 -0.35 -7.99
N GLY A 84 7.36 -1.39 -8.57
CA GLY A 84 6.72 -2.43 -7.76
C GLY A 84 7.72 -3.22 -6.90
N PHE A 85 8.94 -3.49 -7.40
CA PHE A 85 10.00 -4.05 -6.54
C PHE A 85 10.49 -3.06 -5.49
N PHE A 86 10.54 -1.77 -5.81
CA PHE A 86 10.83 -0.74 -4.81
C PHE A 86 9.80 -0.75 -3.68
N LEU A 87 8.52 -1.05 -3.93
CA LEU A 87 7.46 -1.10 -2.91
C LEU A 87 7.68 -2.13 -1.80
N THR A 88 8.55 -3.12 -2.00
CA THR A 88 8.92 -4.09 -0.96
C THR A 88 9.53 -3.40 0.27
N ILE A 89 10.37 -2.38 0.06
CA ILE A 89 11.02 -1.63 1.15
C ILE A 89 9.97 -0.88 2.01
N PRO A 90 9.14 0.04 1.45
CA PRO A 90 8.14 0.71 2.24
C PRO A 90 7.08 -0.26 2.78
N PHE A 91 6.79 -1.40 2.13
CA PHE A 91 5.90 -2.42 2.69
C PHE A 91 6.38 -2.91 4.06
N PHE A 92 7.60 -3.45 4.14
CA PHE A 92 8.11 -4.06 5.37
C PHE A 92 8.42 -3.04 6.47
N PHE A 93 8.98 -1.89 6.11
CA PHE A 93 9.49 -0.94 7.11
C PHE A 93 8.47 0.11 7.55
N VAL A 94 7.45 0.39 6.73
CA VAL A 94 6.51 1.50 7.00
C VAL A 94 5.07 1.04 6.94
N ALA A 95 4.64 0.52 5.79
CA ALA A 95 3.23 0.30 5.51
C ALA A 95 2.63 -0.83 6.35
N LEU A 96 3.35 -1.94 6.54
CA LEU A 96 2.89 -3.07 7.34
C LEU A 96 2.81 -2.72 8.84
N PRO A 97 3.85 -2.13 9.47
CA PRO A 97 3.74 -1.64 10.86
C PRO A 97 2.64 -0.60 11.03
N LEU A 98 2.53 0.36 10.10
CA LEU A 98 1.51 1.41 10.15
C LEU A 98 0.10 0.83 10.03
N SER A 99 -0.14 -0.06 9.06
CA SER A 99 -1.44 -0.71 8.90
C SER A 99 -1.80 -1.56 10.10
N LEU A 100 -0.84 -2.31 10.66
CA LEU A 100 -1.08 -3.09 11.87
C LEU A 100 -1.49 -2.18 13.04
N TRP A 101 -0.77 -1.08 13.24
CA TRP A 101 -1.11 -0.10 14.28
C TRP A 101 -2.51 0.48 14.09
N LEU A 102 -2.84 0.94 12.88
CA LEU A 102 -4.16 1.52 12.57
C LEU A 102 -5.29 0.50 12.74
N LEU A 103 -5.06 -0.77 12.40
CA LEU A 103 -6.02 -1.86 12.59
C LEU A 103 -6.27 -2.13 14.07
N LEU A 104 -5.21 -2.17 14.88
CA LEU A 104 -5.32 -2.34 16.33
C LEU A 104 -6.06 -1.18 17.00
N ASP A 105 -5.76 0.07 16.62
CA ASP A 105 -6.47 1.26 17.12
C ASP A 105 -7.95 1.21 16.72
N THR A 106 -8.25 0.87 15.47
CA THR A 106 -9.64 0.74 14.98
C THR A 106 -10.40 -0.34 15.75
N ALA A 107 -9.79 -1.50 15.98
CA ALA A 107 -10.39 -2.59 16.74
C ALA A 107 -10.63 -2.21 18.21
N ALA A 108 -9.65 -1.55 18.84
CA ALA A 108 -9.78 -1.08 20.22
C ALA A 108 -10.97 -0.12 20.38
N ARG A 109 -11.12 0.84 19.46
CA ARG A 109 -12.26 1.77 19.45
C ARG A 109 -13.60 1.06 19.25
N GLN A 110 -13.66 0.08 18.36
CA GLN A 110 -14.89 -0.68 18.11
C GLN A 110 -15.34 -1.46 19.35
N ILE A 111 -14.40 -2.11 20.04
CA ILE A 111 -14.68 -2.83 21.29
C ILE A 111 -15.12 -1.86 22.38
N GLY A 112 -14.49 -0.69 22.48
CA GLY A 112 -14.87 0.38 23.41
C GLY A 112 -16.30 0.85 23.21
N GLU A 113 -16.70 1.15 21.98
CA GLU A 113 -18.08 1.52 21.67
C GLU A 113 -19.08 0.41 22.00
N TRP A 114 -18.74 -0.84 21.69
CA TRP A 114 -19.64 -1.96 21.96
C TRP A 114 -19.88 -2.16 23.46
N ARG A 115 -18.84 -2.03 24.29
CA ARG A 115 -18.96 -2.07 25.76
C ARG A 115 -19.70 -0.86 26.33
N GLY A 116 -19.51 0.33 25.74
CA GLY A 116 -20.20 1.55 26.15
C GLY A 116 -21.72 1.51 25.92
N ARG A 117 -22.18 0.80 24.89
CA ARG A 117 -23.63 0.60 24.63
C ARG A 117 -24.30 -0.41 25.57
N GLN A 118 -23.54 -1.22 26.30
CA GLN A 118 -24.06 -2.23 27.23
C GLN A 118 -24.22 -1.70 28.66
N ARG A 119 -23.74 -0.49 28.95
CA ARG A 119 -23.99 0.23 30.20
C ARG A 119 -25.09 1.26 29.98
#